data_AF-A0A7R9QL55-F1
#
_entry.id   AF-A0A7R9QL55-F1
#
_cell.length_a   1.000
_cell.length_b   1.000
_cell.length_c   1.000
_cell.angle_alpha   90.00
_cell.angle_beta   90.00
_cell.angle_gamma   90.00
#
_symmetry.space_group_name_H-M   'P 1'
#
loop_
_entity.id
_entity.type
_entity.pdbx_description
1 polymer ?
#
loop_
_entity_poly.entity_id
_entity_poly.type
_entity_poly.pdbx_seq_one_letter_code
_entity_poly.pdbx_strand_id
1 'polypeptide(L)' 'WLTENITTRIEGHIIGFDEYMNLVLDDAHEVHLKTQVRKPVGRILLKGENITLIMSTQDP' A
#
# COMPACT_ATOMS: atom_id res chain seq x y z
N TRP A 1 14.60 -9.87 8.77
CA TRP A 1 13.49 -9.64 9.69
C TRP A 1 12.44 -8.86 8.92
N LEU A 2 11.44 -9.56 8.39
CA LEU A 2 10.29 -9.01 7.69
C LEU A 2 9.10 -9.77 8.28
N THR A 3 8.25 -9.10 9.03
CA THR A 3 7.17 -9.74 9.78
C THR A 3 6.03 -10.19 8.86
N GLU A 4 5.72 -11.48 8.96
CA GLU A 4 4.44 -12.20 8.80
C GLU A 4 3.52 -12.03 7.59
N ASN A 5 3.38 -10.88 6.95
CA ASN A 5 2.40 -10.72 5.86
C ASN A 5 3.02 -10.24 4.55
N ILE A 6 3.80 -11.12 3.92
CA ILE A 6 4.25 -10.96 2.52
C ILE A 6 3.11 -11.12 1.50
N THR A 7 1.91 -11.48 1.95
CA THR A 7 0.80 -11.87 1.06
C THR A 7 -0.09 -10.71 0.66
N THR A 8 -0.01 -9.57 1.34
CA THR A 8 -0.90 -8.43 1.12
C THR A 8 -0.10 -7.21 0.74
N ARG A 9 -0.60 -6.43 -0.23
CA ARG A 9 -0.05 -5.13 -0.62
C ARG A 9 -1.14 -4.09 -0.63
N ILE A 10 -0.75 -2.84 -0.42
CA ILE A 10 -1.60 -1.68 -0.63
C ILE A 10 -1.12 -1.00 -1.90
N GLU A 11 -2.02 -0.83 -2.85
CA GLU A 11 -1.78 -0.11 -4.11
C GLU A 11 -2.70 1.10 -4.15
N GLY A 12 -2.23 2.23 -4.66
CA GLY A 12 -3.03 3.46 -4.74
C GLY A 12 -2.20 4.64 -5.22
N HIS A 13 -2.86 5.78 -5.43
CA HIS A 13 -2.20 6.99 -5.87
C HIS A 13 -1.71 7.81 -4.67
N ILE A 14 -0.40 8.05 -4.61
CA ILE A 14 0.19 8.88 -3.55
C ILE A 14 -0.22 10.34 -3.81
N ILE A 15 -0.97 10.91 -2.87
CA ILE A 15 -1.41 12.33 -2.90
C ILE A 15 -0.71 13.20 -1.85
N GLY A 16 0.04 12.59 -0.93
CA GLY A 16 0.83 13.32 0.06
C GLY A 16 1.78 12.40 0.82
N PHE A 17 2.89 12.98 1.29
CA PHE A 17 3.88 12.32 2.14
C PHE A 17 4.50 13.31 3.12
N ASP A 18 5.08 12.81 4.22
CA ASP A 18 5.79 13.62 5.22
C ASP A 18 7.22 13.11 5.50
N GLU A 19 7.92 13.75 6.45
CA GLU A 19 9.28 13.40 6.86
C GLU A 19 9.40 12.03 7.55
N TYR A 20 8.29 11.48 8.03
CA TYR A 20 8.20 10.18 8.68
C TYR A 20 7.76 9.08 7.71
N MET A 21 7.64 9.40 6.42
CA MET A 21 7.13 8.50 5.37
C MET A 21 5.70 8.04 5.62
N ASN A 22 4.88 8.80 6.36
CA ASN A 22 3.44 8.58 6.31
C ASN A 22 2.95 8.97 4.92
N LEU A 23 2.13 8.11 4.30
CA LEU A 23 1.62 8.33 2.95
C LEU A 23 0.11 8.49 2.98
N VAL A 24 -0.40 9.49 2.26
CA VAL A 24 -1.82 9.57 1.94
C VAL A 24 -2.02 8.97 0.55
N LEU A 25 -2.82 7.91 0.48
CA LEU A 25 -3.17 7.23 -0.77
C LEU A 25 -4.63 7.52 -1.12
N ASP A 26 -4.88 7.83 -2.39
CA ASP A 26 -6.23 7.89 -2.99
C ASP A 26 -6.48 6.65 -3.84
N ASP A 27 -7.76 6.32 -4.03
CA ASP A 27 -8.21 5.11 -4.76
C ASP A 27 -7.47 3.83 -4.33
N ALA A 28 -7.18 3.69 -3.03
CA ALA A 28 -6.36 2.61 -2.55
C ALA A 28 -7.10 1.27 -2.58
N HIS A 29 -6.35 0.21 -2.91
CA HIS A 29 -6.79 -1.17 -2.95
C HIS A 29 -5.88 -2.05 -2.12
N GLU A 30 -6.48 -2.95 -1.35
CA GLU A 30 -5.79 -4.04 -0.69
C GLU A 30 -5.72 -5.23 -1.67
N VAL A 31 -4.50 -5.67 -1.98
CA VAL A 31 -4.23 -6.70 -2.98
C VAL A 31 -3.64 -7.92 -2.30
N HIS A 32 -4.35 -9.03 -2.38
CA HIS A 32 -3.86 -10.32 -1.92
C HIS A 32 -3.07 -11.00 -3.04
N LEU A 33 -1.74 -11.12 -2.90
CA LEU A 33 -0.86 -11.64 -3.95
C LEU A 33 -1.13 -13.10 -4.34
N LYS A 34 -1.61 -13.92 -3.39
CA LYS A 34 -1.90 -15.35 -3.64
C LYS A 34 -3.21 -15.56 -4.40
N THR A 35 -4.24 -14.80 -4.04
CA THR A 35 -5.59 -14.96 -4.61
C THR A 35 -5.91 -13.94 -5.69
N GLN A 36 -5.04 -12.93 -5.88
CA GLN A 36 -5.21 -11.79 -6.78
C GLN A 36 -6.51 -11.01 -6.51
N VAL A 37 -7.06 -11.12 -5.31
CA VAL A 37 -8.25 -10.38 -4.90
C VAL A 37 -7.83 -8.94 -4.60
N ARG A 38 -8.44 -8.00 -5.34
CA ARG A 38 -8.35 -6.56 -5.09
C ARG A 38 -9.59 -6.11 -4.33
N LYS A 39 -9.40 -5.57 -3.13
CA LYS A 39 -10.48 -5.00 -2.31
C LYS A 39 -10.32 -3.48 -2.25
N PRO A 40 -11.33 -2.70 -2.67
CA PRO A 40 -11.26 -1.24 -2.57
C PRO A 40 -11.29 -0.81 -1.10
N VAL A 41 -10.42 0.15 -0.77
CA VAL A 41 -10.30 0.76 0.56
C VAL A 41 -10.59 2.26 0.50
N GLY A 42 -10.33 2.90 -0.65
CA GLY A 42 -10.56 4.33 -0.87
C GLY A 42 -9.39 5.17 -0.36
N ARG A 43 -9.67 6.31 0.27
CA ARG A 43 -8.62 7.21 0.76
C ARG A 43 -8.12 6.79 2.14
N ILE A 44 -6.81 6.56 2.27
CA ILE A 44 -6.20 6.08 3.51
C ILE A 44 -4.91 6.82 3.85
N LEU A 45 -4.60 6.85 5.15
CA LEU A 45 -3.29 7.24 5.68
C LEU A 45 -2.52 5.98 6.05
N LEU A 46 -1.41 5.73 5.36
CA LEU A 46 -0.50 4.64 5.64
C LEU A 46 0.63 5.15 6.54
N LYS A 47 0.80 4.56 7.72
CA LYS A 47 1.85 4.97 8.65
C LYS A 47 3.22 4.49 8.18
N GLY A 48 4.22 5.38 8.19
CA GLY A 48 5.58 5.07 7.70
C GLY A 48 6.27 3.92 8.42
N GLU A 49 5.98 3.73 9.72
CA GLU A 49 6.49 2.60 10.52
C GLU A 49 6.08 1.22 9.99
N ASN A 50 4.98 1.15 9.24
CA ASN A 50 4.44 -0.09 8.67
C ASN A 50 4.83 -0.29 7.20
N ILE A 51 5.58 0.65 6.60
CA ILE A 51 5.99 0.57 5.20
C ILE A 51 7.30 -0.19 5.10
N THR A 52 7.26 -1.31 4.38
CA THR A 52 8.46 -2.14 4.15
C THR A 52 9.11 -1.87 2.79
N LEU A 53 8.31 -1.65 1.75
CA LEU A 53 8.77 -1.43 0.37
C LEU A 53 7.79 -0.49 -0.34
N ILE A 54 8.33 0.48 -1.07
CA ILE A 54 7.57 1.33 -1.99
C ILE A 54 8.05 0.99 -3.41
N MET A 55 7.11 0.73 -4.31
CA MET A 55 7.39 0.44 -5.71
C MET A 55 6.27 0.95 -6.62
N SER A 56 6.59 1.21 -7.88
CA SER A 56 5.57 1.49 -8.89
C SER A 56 4.66 0.26 -9.05
N THR A 57 3.36 0.50 -9.15
CA THR A 57 2.43 -0.57 -9.57
C THR A 57 2.74 -0.93 -11.02
N GLN A 58 2.56 -2.20 -11.37
CA GLN A 58 2.59 -2.67 -12.76
C GLN A 58 1.14 -2.83 -13.22
N ASP A 59 0.35 -1.77 -13.16
CA ASP A 59 -0.87 -1.72 -13.97
C ASP A 59 -0.44 -1.38 -15.42
N PRO A 60 -0.94 -2.08 -16.44
CA PRO A 60 -0.66 -1.78 -17.84
C PRO A 60 -1.24 -0.43 -18.28
#